data_AF-A0A2W4MVN7-F1
#
_entry.id   AF-A0A2W4MVN7-F1
#
_cell.length_a   1.000
_cell.length_b   1.000
_cell.length_c   1.000
_cell.angle_alpha   90.00
_cell.angle_beta   90.00
_cell.angle_gamma   90.00
#
_symmetry.space_group_name_H-M   'P 1'
#
loop_
_entity.id
_entity.type
_entity.pdbx_description
1 polymer ?
#
loop_
_entity_poly.entity_id
_entity_poly.type
_entity_poly.pdbx_seq_one_letter_code
_entity_poly.pdbx_strand_id
1 'polypeptide(L)'
;MSKPWAGRFTRATDRKVERFTASIGFDRRLWPQDIRGSVAHARMLGRQGILSPEETEAILAGLEEVRQELAAGTFPFRVEYEDIHMNIERRLIEKIGPVGGKLHTARSRNDQVVTDLHLFVKDEITAIRSLIFNLQGIILDRAAQEMETIMPGYTHLQRAQPILLAHHLLAYF
;
A
#
# COMPACT_ATOMS: atom_id res chain seq x y z
N MET A 1 0.29 -25.04 -10.17
CA MET A 1 1.35 -25.08 -9.14
C MET A 1 0.72 -24.98 -7.77
N SER A 2 1.22 -25.73 -6.78
CA SER A 2 0.76 -25.64 -5.39
C SER A 2 1.25 -24.32 -4.74
N LYS A 3 0.73 -23.97 -3.55
CA LYS A 3 1.16 -22.80 -2.79
C LYS A 3 2.67 -22.87 -2.50
N PRO A 4 3.40 -21.73 -2.32
CA PRO A 4 4.85 -21.75 -2.13
C PRO A 4 5.32 -22.67 -0.98
N TRP A 5 4.48 -22.83 0.03
CA TRP A 5 4.72 -23.67 1.21
C TRP A 5 4.06 -25.06 1.15
N ALA A 6 3.27 -25.36 0.12
CA ALA A 6 2.50 -26.60 0.02
C ALA A 6 3.35 -27.86 -0.23
N GLY A 7 4.64 -27.72 -0.56
CA GLY A 7 5.53 -28.83 -0.92
C GLY A 7 5.73 -29.89 0.17
N ARG A 8 5.34 -29.62 1.43
CA ARG A 8 5.43 -30.56 2.55
C ARG A 8 4.09 -31.11 3.04
N PHE A 9 2.98 -30.75 2.40
CA PHE A 9 1.64 -31.17 2.82
C PHE A 9 1.09 -32.26 1.89
N THR A 10 0.49 -33.29 2.47
CA THR A 10 -0.10 -34.43 1.73
C THR A 10 -1.60 -34.29 1.50
N ARG A 11 -2.25 -33.31 2.14
CA ARG A 11 -3.69 -33.02 2.02
C ARG A 11 -3.91 -31.55 1.67
N ALA A 12 -5.03 -31.26 1.03
CA ALA A 12 -5.46 -29.88 0.79
C ALA A 12 -5.77 -29.16 2.11
N THR A 13 -5.50 -27.86 2.16
CA THR A 13 -5.86 -27.01 3.29
C THR A 13 -7.38 -26.89 3.41
N ASP A 14 -7.91 -26.93 4.63
CA ASP A 14 -9.35 -26.72 4.86
C ASP A 14 -9.74 -25.30 4.46
N ARG A 15 -10.89 -25.14 3.77
CA ARG A 15 -11.38 -23.84 3.28
C ARG A 15 -11.56 -22.81 4.41
N LYS A 16 -11.87 -23.24 5.64
CA LYS A 16 -11.96 -22.35 6.80
C LYS A 16 -10.60 -21.76 7.16
N VAL A 17 -9.54 -22.57 7.09
CA VAL A 17 -8.17 -22.13 7.33
C VAL A 17 -7.75 -21.17 6.23
N GLU A 18 -7.99 -21.49 4.96
CA GLU A 18 -7.64 -20.60 3.84
C GLU A 18 -8.28 -19.21 3.98
N ARG A 19 -9.57 -19.15 4.33
CA ARG A 19 -10.26 -17.87 4.57
C ARG A 19 -9.73 -17.12 5.78
N PHE A 20 -9.36 -17.84 6.84
CA PHE A 20 -8.83 -17.25 8.07
C PHE A 20 -7.42 -16.67 7.86
N THR A 21 -6.59 -17.33 7.06
CA THR A 21 -5.20 -16.92 6.82
C THR A 21 -5.04 -15.94 5.66
N ALA A 22 -6.04 -15.80 4.79
CA ALA A 22 -5.99 -14.88 3.66
C ALA A 22 -6.03 -13.42 4.12
N SER A 23 -5.01 -12.66 3.72
CA SER A 23 -4.90 -11.22 3.95
C SER A 23 -5.41 -10.38 2.77
N ILE A 24 -5.70 -10.99 1.61
CA ILE A 24 -6.12 -10.28 0.38
C ILE A 24 -7.32 -9.35 0.56
N GLY A 25 -8.19 -9.63 1.55
CA GLY A 25 -9.32 -8.76 1.89
C GLY A 25 -8.89 -7.33 2.26
N PHE A 26 -7.69 -7.14 2.81
CA PHE A 26 -7.17 -5.84 3.24
C PHE A 26 -5.82 -5.49 2.64
N ASP A 27 -4.92 -6.45 2.42
CA ASP A 27 -3.55 -6.17 1.94
C ASP A 27 -3.48 -5.82 0.44
N ARG A 28 -4.57 -6.04 -0.31
CA ARG A 28 -4.70 -5.61 -1.72
C ARG A 28 -4.35 -4.14 -1.92
N ARG A 29 -4.48 -3.31 -0.88
CA ARG A 29 -4.08 -1.89 -0.89
C ARG A 29 -2.58 -1.68 -1.13
N LEU A 30 -1.74 -2.67 -0.83
CA LEU A 30 -0.28 -2.62 -0.97
C LEU A 30 0.21 -2.91 -2.40
N TRP A 31 -0.71 -3.21 -3.34
CA TRP A 31 -0.33 -3.51 -4.72
C TRP A 31 0.58 -2.46 -5.37
N PRO A 32 0.41 -1.13 -5.15
CA PRO A 32 1.30 -0.14 -5.78
C PRO A 32 2.74 -0.26 -5.28
N GLN A 33 2.91 -0.63 -4.01
CA GLN A 33 4.21 -0.83 -3.39
C GLN A 33 4.83 -2.16 -3.80
N ASP A 34 4.05 -3.24 -3.83
CA ASP A 34 4.55 -4.55 -4.27
C ASP A 34 5.03 -4.53 -5.72
N ILE A 35 4.29 -3.89 -6.63
CA ILE A 35 4.74 -3.74 -8.03
C ILE A 35 6.03 -2.92 -8.10
N ARG A 36 6.12 -1.80 -7.36
CA ARG A 36 7.31 -0.94 -7.33
C ARG A 36 8.53 -1.70 -6.79
N GLY A 37 8.36 -2.44 -5.70
CA GLY A 37 9.39 -3.30 -5.11
C GLY A 37 9.80 -4.43 -6.04
N SER A 38 8.84 -5.08 -6.69
CA SER A 38 9.07 -6.17 -7.65
C SER A 38 9.80 -5.70 -8.91
N VAL A 39 9.51 -4.51 -9.43
CA VAL A 39 10.26 -3.89 -10.54
C VAL A 39 11.73 -3.64 -10.13
N ALA A 40 11.96 -3.11 -8.93
CA ALA A 40 13.30 -2.89 -8.42
C ALA A 40 14.06 -4.22 -8.24
N HIS A 41 13.39 -5.25 -7.71
CA HIS A 41 13.95 -6.58 -7.52
C HIS A 41 14.30 -7.26 -8.85
N ALA A 42 13.40 -7.22 -9.84
CA ALA A 42 13.65 -7.76 -11.18
C ALA A 42 14.90 -7.14 -11.83
N ARG A 43 15.04 -5.81 -11.74
CA ARG A 43 16.24 -5.09 -12.21
C ARG A 43 17.50 -5.51 -11.48
N MET A 44 17.42 -5.73 -10.17
CA MET A 44 18.54 -6.23 -9.37
C MET A 44 18.95 -7.64 -9.83
N LEU A 45 18.00 -8.56 -9.99
CA LEU A 45 18.27 -9.93 -10.45
C LEU A 45 18.94 -9.95 -11.84
N GLY A 46 18.47 -9.11 -12.78
CA GLY A 46 19.11 -8.95 -14.09
C GLY A 46 20.55 -8.43 -13.98
N ARG A 47 20.79 -7.43 -13.13
CA ARG A 47 22.16 -6.91 -12.88
C ARG A 47 23.10 -7.93 -12.25
N GLN A 48 22.56 -8.85 -11.45
CA GLN A 48 23.34 -9.95 -10.85
C GLN A 48 23.52 -11.15 -11.80
N GLY A 49 22.96 -11.09 -13.02
CA GLY A 49 23.03 -12.20 -14.00
C GLY A 49 22.18 -13.41 -13.62
N ILE A 50 21.25 -13.28 -12.66
CA ILE A 50 20.32 -14.34 -12.27
C ILE A 50 19.20 -14.48 -13.32
N LEU A 51 18.81 -13.35 -13.92
CA LEU A 51 17.91 -13.28 -15.07
C LEU A 51 18.72 -12.83 -16.30
N SER A 52 18.41 -13.38 -17.46
CA SER A 52 18.93 -12.81 -18.71
C SER A 52 18.34 -11.41 -18.97
N PRO A 53 18.94 -10.60 -19.86
CA PRO A 53 18.36 -9.33 -20.28
C PRO A 53 16.92 -9.48 -20.81
N GLU A 54 16.67 -10.52 -21.60
CA GLU A 54 15.36 -10.82 -22.18
C GLU A 54 14.34 -11.23 -21.10
N GLU A 55 14.76 -12.05 -20.13
CA GLU A 55 13.91 -12.43 -19.00
C GLU A 55 13.57 -11.25 -18.11
N THR A 56 14.53 -10.35 -17.89
CA THR A 56 14.34 -9.13 -17.11
C THR A 56 13.32 -8.21 -17.79
N GLU A 57 13.48 -7.95 -19.09
CA GLU A 57 12.52 -7.15 -19.87
C GLU A 57 11.12 -7.80 -19.88
N ALA A 58 11.02 -9.11 -20.07
CA ALA A 58 9.75 -9.82 -20.03
C ALA A 58 9.03 -9.67 -18.68
N ILE A 59 9.76 -9.77 -17.56
CA ILE A 59 9.21 -9.54 -16.22
C ILE A 59 8.77 -8.10 -16.02
N LEU A 60 9.57 -7.12 -16.46
CA LEU A 60 9.22 -5.70 -16.34
C LEU A 60 7.97 -5.35 -17.14
N ALA A 61 7.86 -5.83 -18.39
CA ALA A 61 6.68 -5.65 -19.22
C ALA A 61 5.45 -6.34 -18.60
N GLY A 62 5.60 -7.58 -18.13
CA GLY A 62 4.51 -8.31 -17.47
C GLY A 62 4.02 -7.62 -16.19
N LEU A 63 4.93 -7.08 -15.37
CA LEU A 63 4.57 -6.30 -14.17
C LEU A 63 3.83 -5.01 -14.52
N GLU A 64 4.19 -4.36 -15.63
CA GLU A 64 3.48 -3.17 -16.12
C GLU A 64 2.05 -3.50 -16.57
N GLU A 65 1.84 -4.62 -17.27
CA GLU A 65 0.48 -5.07 -17.60
C GLU A 65 -0.35 -5.38 -16.35
N VAL A 66 0.25 -6.05 -15.35
CA VAL A 66 -0.41 -6.32 -14.06
C VAL A 66 -0.78 -5.01 -13.37
N ARG A 67 0.14 -4.03 -13.37
CA ARG A 67 -0.08 -2.69 -12.83
C ARG A 67 -1.28 -2.00 -13.49
N GLN A 68 -1.43 -2.14 -14.81
CA GLN A 68 -2.56 -1.57 -15.56
C GLN A 68 -3.89 -2.23 -15.18
N GLU A 69 -3.94 -3.55 -15.04
CA GLU A 69 -5.15 -4.25 -14.58
C GLU A 69 -5.55 -3.85 -13.15
N LEU A 70 -4.57 -3.70 -12.26
CA LEU A 70 -4.80 -3.25 -10.88
C LEU A 70 -5.32 -1.81 -10.85
N ALA A 71 -4.72 -0.91 -11.64
CA ALA A 71 -5.14 0.48 -11.73
C ALA A 71 -6.53 0.64 -12.38
N ALA A 72 -6.88 -0.21 -13.36
CA ALA A 72 -8.18 -0.22 -14.01
C ALA A 72 -9.28 -0.90 -13.17
N GLY A 73 -8.92 -1.55 -12.05
CA GLY A 73 -9.86 -2.31 -11.23
C GLY A 73 -10.35 -3.61 -11.88
N THR A 74 -9.69 -4.08 -12.94
CA THR A 74 -10.05 -5.30 -13.67
C THR A 74 -9.25 -6.52 -13.22
N PHE A 75 -8.30 -6.36 -12.28
CA PHE A 75 -7.48 -7.44 -11.75
C PHE A 75 -8.34 -8.51 -11.05
N PRO A 76 -8.26 -9.79 -11.45
CA PRO A 76 -9.11 -10.86 -10.91
C PRO A 76 -8.56 -11.41 -9.59
N PHE A 77 -8.75 -10.69 -8.48
CA PHE A 77 -8.30 -11.14 -7.16
C PHE A 77 -8.89 -12.51 -6.79
N ARG A 78 -8.02 -13.38 -6.26
CA ARG A 78 -8.39 -14.73 -5.83
C ARG A 78 -7.98 -14.94 -4.37
N VAL A 79 -8.94 -15.33 -3.54
CA VAL A 79 -8.72 -15.62 -2.11
C VAL A 79 -7.85 -16.85 -1.93
N GLU A 80 -7.88 -17.77 -2.90
CA GLU A 80 -7.04 -18.97 -2.93
C GLU A 80 -5.54 -18.66 -3.02
N TYR A 81 -5.21 -17.43 -3.43
CA TYR A 81 -3.84 -16.92 -3.46
C TYR A 81 -3.46 -16.17 -2.18
N GLU A 82 -4.27 -16.18 -1.13
CA GLU A 82 -3.95 -15.71 0.24
C GLU A 82 -3.70 -14.20 0.38
N ASP A 83 -2.67 -13.68 -0.27
CA ASP A 83 -2.14 -12.32 -0.12
C ASP A 83 -1.98 -11.62 -1.48
N ILE A 84 -1.71 -10.31 -1.45
CA ILE A 84 -1.50 -9.50 -2.65
C ILE A 84 -0.30 -9.99 -3.49
N HIS A 85 0.76 -10.44 -2.82
CA HIS A 85 2.02 -10.80 -3.46
C HIS A 85 1.89 -12.07 -4.31
N MET A 86 1.21 -13.08 -3.80
CA MET A 86 0.87 -14.32 -4.50
C MET A 86 -0.13 -14.04 -5.62
N ASN A 87 -1.09 -13.14 -5.42
CA ASN A 87 -2.00 -12.71 -6.49
C ASN A 87 -1.20 -12.12 -7.66
N ILE A 88 -0.30 -11.18 -7.40
CA ILE A 88 0.55 -10.55 -8.44
C ILE A 88 1.48 -11.56 -9.09
N GLU A 89 2.16 -12.40 -8.30
CA GLU A 89 3.07 -13.43 -8.81
C GLU A 89 2.35 -14.43 -9.72
N ARG A 90 1.15 -14.87 -9.33
CA ARG A 90 0.32 -15.75 -10.16
C ARG A 90 -0.11 -15.08 -11.45
N ARG A 91 -0.56 -13.82 -11.37
CA ARG A 91 -0.96 -13.08 -12.56
C ARG A 91 0.21 -12.84 -13.52
N LEU A 92 1.40 -12.59 -12.99
CA LEU A 92 2.61 -12.47 -13.78
C LEU A 92 2.92 -13.78 -14.52
N ILE A 93 2.90 -14.92 -13.82
CA ILE A 93 3.13 -16.24 -14.43
C ILE A 93 2.07 -16.55 -15.52
N GLU A 94 0.81 -16.18 -15.31
CA GLU A 94 -0.24 -16.34 -16.33
C GLU A 94 0.06 -15.54 -17.60
N LYS A 95 0.68 -14.36 -17.49
CA LYS A 95 1.00 -13.48 -18.62
C LYS A 95 2.25 -13.90 -19.37
N ILE A 96 3.33 -14.20 -18.65
CA ILE A 96 4.67 -14.40 -19.26
C ILE A 96 5.22 -15.82 -19.07
N GLY A 97 4.41 -16.74 -18.56
CA GLY A 97 4.77 -18.14 -18.35
C GLY A 97 5.77 -18.35 -17.21
N PRO A 98 6.54 -19.45 -17.24
CA PRO A 98 7.43 -19.86 -16.15
C PRO A 98 8.49 -18.84 -15.75
N VAL A 99 8.87 -17.93 -16.66
CA VAL A 99 9.83 -16.85 -16.38
C VAL A 99 9.35 -15.97 -15.23
N GLY A 100 8.04 -15.71 -15.12
CA GLY A 100 7.46 -14.94 -14.02
C GLY A 100 7.73 -15.55 -12.64
N GLY A 101 7.87 -16.88 -12.55
CA GLY A 101 8.21 -17.57 -11.30
C GLY A 101 9.63 -17.32 -10.83
N LYS A 102 10.54 -16.87 -11.72
CA LYS A 102 11.91 -16.54 -11.35
C LYS A 102 12.00 -15.25 -10.54
N LEU A 103 10.99 -14.37 -10.59
CA LEU A 103 10.96 -13.10 -9.85
C LEU A 103 11.11 -13.27 -8.33
N HIS A 104 10.69 -14.39 -7.76
CA HIS A 104 10.83 -14.64 -6.31
C HIS A 104 12.21 -15.19 -5.91
N THR A 105 13.14 -15.35 -6.86
CA THR A 105 14.50 -15.82 -6.57
C THR A 105 15.20 -14.84 -5.64
N ALA A 106 15.88 -15.37 -4.62
CA ALA A 106 16.61 -14.61 -3.59
C ALA A 106 15.76 -13.57 -2.82
N ARG A 107 14.45 -13.80 -2.74
CA ARG A 107 13.51 -12.95 -1.97
C ARG A 107 12.63 -13.84 -1.10
N SER A 108 12.32 -13.38 0.11
CA SER A 108 11.33 -14.00 0.98
C SER A 108 10.09 -13.11 1.04
N ARG A 109 8.95 -13.70 1.39
CA ARG A 109 7.75 -12.90 1.67
C ARG A 109 7.94 -11.99 2.88
N ASN A 110 8.83 -12.35 3.81
CA ASN A 110 9.12 -11.57 5.01
C ASN A 110 9.78 -10.21 4.70
N ASP A 111 10.82 -10.18 3.87
CA ASP A 111 11.47 -8.92 3.49
C ASP A 111 10.61 -8.13 2.49
N GLN A 112 9.88 -8.83 1.62
CA GLN A 112 8.96 -8.20 0.67
C GLN A 112 7.85 -7.41 1.39
N VAL A 113 7.10 -8.05 2.30
CA VAL A 113 5.98 -7.38 2.99
C VAL A 113 6.45 -6.21 3.87
N VAL A 114 7.61 -6.32 4.51
CA VAL A 114 8.18 -5.24 5.31
C VAL A 114 8.59 -4.06 4.42
N THR A 115 9.19 -4.36 3.26
CA THR A 115 9.53 -3.34 2.26
C THR A 115 8.28 -2.61 1.78
N ASP A 116 7.23 -3.35 1.43
CA ASP A 116 5.98 -2.79 0.94
C ASP A 116 5.31 -1.92 2.01
N LEU A 117 5.29 -2.39 3.25
CA LEU A 117 4.72 -1.64 4.38
C LEU A 117 5.48 -0.33 4.62
N HIS A 118 6.82 -0.33 4.56
CA HIS A 118 7.60 0.89 4.71
C HIS A 118 7.36 1.89 3.58
N LEU A 119 7.29 1.41 2.33
CA LEU A 119 6.94 2.26 1.18
C LEU A 119 5.52 2.83 1.33
N PHE A 120 4.59 2.01 1.78
CA PHE A 120 3.19 2.39 1.99
C PHE A 120 3.10 3.49 3.05
N VAL A 121 3.71 3.29 4.22
CA VAL A 121 3.72 4.29 5.30
C VAL A 121 4.36 5.60 4.84
N LYS A 122 5.43 5.55 4.03
CA LYS A 122 6.06 6.76 3.49
C LYS A 122 5.13 7.54 2.54
N ASP A 123 4.42 6.83 1.67
CA ASP A 123 3.43 7.42 0.76
C ASP A 123 2.28 8.06 1.59
N GLU A 124 1.75 7.35 2.60
CA GLU A 124 0.66 7.85 3.47
C GLU A 124 1.07 9.04 4.34
N ILE A 125 2.29 9.06 4.91
CA ILE A 125 2.78 10.22 5.66
C ILE A 125 2.77 11.48 4.79
N THR A 126 3.14 11.34 3.52
CA THR A 126 3.14 12.47 2.57
C THR A 126 1.72 12.97 2.30
N ALA A 127 0.76 12.06 2.14
CA ALA A 127 -0.65 12.39 1.96
C ALA A 127 -1.24 13.07 3.22
N ILE A 128 -1.06 12.47 4.40
CA ILE A 128 -1.55 12.98 5.68
C ILE A 128 -0.97 14.37 5.96
N ARG A 129 0.33 14.58 5.73
CA ARG A 129 0.95 15.91 5.91
C ARG A 129 0.29 16.96 5.03
N SER A 130 -0.05 16.62 3.78
CA SER A 130 -0.73 17.53 2.86
C SER A 130 -2.15 17.87 3.35
N LEU A 131 -2.87 16.90 3.91
CA LEU A 131 -4.19 17.12 4.51
C LEU A 131 -4.11 18.00 5.77
N ILE A 132 -3.08 17.81 6.61
CA ILE A 132 -2.83 18.66 7.78
C ILE A 132 -2.58 20.09 7.34
N PHE A 133 -1.70 20.33 6.36
CA PHE A 133 -1.45 21.68 5.84
C PHE A 133 -2.69 22.33 5.24
N ASN A 134 -3.55 21.55 4.57
CA ASN A 134 -4.82 22.05 4.06
C ASN A 134 -5.74 22.51 5.20
N LEU A 135 -5.91 21.69 6.24
CA LEU A 135 -6.70 22.03 7.41
C LEU A 135 -6.15 23.28 8.12
N GLN A 136 -4.84 23.34 8.32
CA GLN A 136 -4.14 24.49 8.88
C GLN A 136 -4.42 25.77 8.07
N GLY A 137 -4.36 25.69 6.73
CA GLY A 137 -4.73 26.80 5.85
C GLY A 137 -6.18 27.26 6.05
N ILE A 138 -7.13 26.33 6.12
CA ILE A 138 -8.55 26.65 6.38
C ILE A 138 -8.73 27.32 7.74
N ILE A 139 -8.03 26.85 8.78
CA ILE A 139 -8.07 27.47 10.11
C ILE A 139 -7.54 28.90 10.06
N LEU A 140 -6.42 29.15 9.37
CA LEU A 140 -5.86 30.51 9.20
C LEU A 140 -6.83 31.42 8.46
N ASP A 141 -7.37 30.99 7.33
CA ASP A 141 -8.30 31.77 6.53
C ASP A 141 -9.55 32.14 7.35
N ARG A 142 -10.07 31.18 8.12
CA ARG A 142 -11.24 31.42 8.98
C ARG A 142 -10.90 32.35 10.15
N ALA A 143 -9.74 32.19 10.77
CA ALA A 143 -9.29 33.08 11.84
C ALA A 143 -9.12 34.53 11.34
N ALA A 144 -8.59 34.73 10.14
CA ALA A 144 -8.44 36.05 9.53
C ALA A 144 -9.80 36.74 9.27
N GLN A 145 -10.82 35.99 8.89
CA GLN A 145 -12.18 36.51 8.68
C GLN A 145 -12.90 36.86 9.98
N GLU A 146 -12.51 36.24 11.10
CA GLU A 146 -13.22 36.30 12.38
C GLU A 146 -12.43 37.05 13.47
N MET A 147 -11.55 37.98 13.08
CA MET A 147 -10.70 38.74 14.01
C MET A 147 -11.47 39.65 14.97
N GLU A 148 -12.67 40.09 14.61
CA GLU A 148 -13.50 40.97 15.43
C GLU A 148 -14.61 40.21 16.16
N THR A 149 -14.79 38.93 15.88
CA THR A 149 -15.85 38.10 16.46
C THR A 149 -15.49 37.71 17.88
N ILE A 150 -16.30 38.16 18.85
CA ILE A 150 -16.12 37.85 20.28
C ILE A 150 -16.96 36.63 20.65
N MET A 151 -16.39 35.72 21.43
CA MET A 151 -17.07 34.56 22.03
C MET A 151 -16.69 34.38 23.51
N PRO A 152 -17.50 33.69 24.33
CA PRO A 152 -17.07 33.31 25.67
C PRO A 152 -15.95 32.27 25.61
N GLY A 153 -14.84 32.51 26.31
CA GLY A 153 -13.86 31.48 26.63
C GLY A 153 -14.35 30.57 27.76
N TYR A 154 -13.89 29.33 27.78
CA TYR A 154 -14.35 28.32 28.73
C TYR A 154 -13.21 27.65 29.49
N THR A 155 -13.39 27.49 30.80
CA THR A 155 -12.58 26.61 31.64
C THR A 155 -13.54 25.73 32.44
N HIS A 156 -13.29 24.42 32.51
CA HIS A 156 -14.25 23.45 33.10
C HIS A 156 -15.67 23.55 32.50
N LEU A 157 -15.78 23.94 31.21
CA LEU A 157 -17.04 24.25 30.52
C LEU A 157 -17.88 25.38 31.18
N GLN A 158 -17.29 26.18 32.05
CA GLN A 158 -17.87 27.39 32.61
C GLN A 158 -17.35 28.63 31.85
N ARG A 159 -18.21 29.63 31.67
CA ARG A 159 -17.85 30.89 31.01
C ARG A 159 -16.80 31.60 31.87
N ALA A 160 -15.63 31.84 31.29
CA ALA A 160 -14.53 32.54 31.95
C ALA A 160 -14.48 34.00 31.49
N GLN A 161 -13.67 34.30 30.46
CA GLN A 161 -13.48 35.65 29.92
C GLN A 161 -13.88 35.69 28.44
N PRO A 162 -14.31 36.84 27.90
CA PRO A 162 -14.47 37.02 26.46
C PRO A 162 -13.13 36.83 25.73
N ILE A 163 -13.15 36.09 24.63
CA ILE A 163 -11.99 35.88 23.74
C ILE A 163 -12.42 36.13 22.29
N LEU A 164 -11.45 36.29 21.40
CA LEU A 164 -11.70 36.33 19.96
C LEU A 164 -11.91 34.91 19.42
N LEU A 165 -12.87 34.73 18.51
CA LEU A 165 -13.05 33.47 17.79
C LEU A 165 -11.77 33.11 17.01
N ALA A 166 -11.10 34.11 16.40
CA ALA A 166 -9.79 33.93 15.79
C ALA A 166 -8.76 33.32 16.76
N HIS A 167 -8.70 33.77 18.02
CA HIS A 167 -7.79 33.22 19.02
C HIS A 167 -8.13 31.76 19.37
N HIS A 168 -9.42 31.42 19.44
CA HIS A 168 -9.86 30.05 19.66
C HIS A 168 -9.51 29.12 18.48
N LEU A 169 -9.73 29.57 17.25
CA LEU A 169 -9.39 28.81 16.05
C LEU A 169 -7.88 28.55 15.95
N LEU A 170 -7.05 29.55 16.22
CA LEU A 170 -5.59 29.42 16.20
C LEU A 170 -5.02 28.53 17.32
N ALA A 171 -5.80 28.17 18.33
CA ALA A 171 -5.38 27.17 19.31
C ALA A 171 -5.30 25.74 18.73
N TYR A 172 -5.94 25.50 17.58
CA TYR A 172 -5.93 24.22 16.86
C TYR A 172 -5.08 24.24 15.59
N PHE A 173 -4.37 25.33 15.33
CA PHE A 173 -3.46 25.47 14.20
C PHE A 173 -2.17 24.69 14.44
#